data_AF-A0A7C3UNR0-F1
#
_entry.id   AF-A0A7C3UNR0-F1
#
_cell.length_a   1.000
_cell.length_b   1.000
_cell.length_c   1.000
_cell.angle_alpha   90.00
_cell.angle_beta   90.00
_cell.angle_gamma   90.00
#
_symmetry.space_group_name_H-M   'P 1'
#
loop_
_entity.id
_entity.type
_entity.pdbx_description
1 polymer ?
#
loop_
_entity_poly.entity_id
_entity_poly.type
_entity_poly.pdbx_seq_one_letter_code
_entity_poly.pdbx_strand_id
1 'polypeptide(L)'
;MRIQPNDILNKEFKKTFRGLDPDDVIDFLDQIYEDYEFFYNENEELKRKIAELELKTSNIDDTVNIEDMLQQAEDMYNQKIREAEKESRNIIQQARLEAQKIIDDAIANARKQEEAEQTANEIIEKANADADNIRKSAEKEAELIIQQAQEKANAITKEAEEKALEVEQIRQNMKSAEDTIQNAHKEAEQIIQNAQKEAEQIIQNAQSQLAKEKEVTEVFDLKNFKDLNPILDQARIKAYEIIEKAKTNEIEYKREVLRLKNQKERYIMGYKELLSRQIKSADDEIEA
;
A
#
# COMPACT_ATOMS: atom_id res chain seq x y z
N MET A 1 -18.95 -77.09 111.57
CA MET A 1 -17.74 -77.71 110.97
C MET A 1 -18.12 -78.24 109.61
N ARG A 2 -17.46 -77.79 108.55
CA ARG A 2 -17.63 -78.32 107.19
C ARG A 2 -16.45 -79.25 106.91
N ILE A 3 -16.76 -80.46 106.48
CA ILE A 3 -15.77 -81.45 106.03
C ILE A 3 -15.04 -80.86 104.82
N GLN A 4 -13.71 -80.90 104.79
CA GLN A 4 -12.91 -80.57 103.61
C GLN A 4 -12.71 -81.81 102.75
N PRO A 5 -12.41 -81.69 101.45
CA PRO A 5 -12.13 -82.85 100.60
C PRO A 5 -11.13 -83.83 101.24
N ASN A 6 -10.03 -83.31 101.82
CA ASN A 6 -9.04 -84.11 102.52
C ASN A 6 -9.55 -84.87 103.76
N ASP A 7 -10.64 -84.42 104.38
CA ASP A 7 -11.25 -85.11 105.52
C ASP A 7 -12.00 -86.38 105.07
N ILE A 8 -12.32 -86.51 103.78
CA ILE A 8 -12.95 -87.71 103.18
C ILE A 8 -11.88 -88.79 102.96
N LEU A 9 -10.72 -88.41 102.40
CA LEU A 9 -9.59 -89.33 102.18
C LEU A 9 -9.04 -89.93 103.48
N ASN A 10 -8.99 -89.13 104.55
CA ASN A 10 -8.42 -89.56 105.83
C ASN A 10 -9.46 -90.21 106.76
N LYS A 11 -10.66 -90.55 106.26
CA LYS A 11 -11.73 -91.07 107.10
C LYS A 11 -11.57 -92.56 107.36
N GLU A 12 -11.23 -92.91 108.61
CA GLU A 12 -11.25 -94.30 109.05
C GLU A 12 -12.63 -94.74 109.59
N PHE A 13 -13.07 -95.92 109.16
CA PHE A 13 -14.32 -96.55 109.62
C PHE A 13 -14.04 -97.78 110.50
N LYS A 14 -14.85 -97.99 111.54
CA LYS A 14 -14.77 -99.17 112.41
C LYS A 14 -15.32 -100.40 111.68
N LYS A 15 -14.60 -101.53 111.69
CA LYS A 15 -15.07 -102.80 111.12
C LYS A 15 -16.05 -103.51 112.07
N THR A 16 -17.14 -104.05 111.53
CA THR A 16 -18.15 -104.84 112.28
C THR A 16 -18.54 -106.10 111.50
N PHE A 17 -19.03 -107.13 112.19
CA PHE A 17 -19.22 -108.50 111.65
C PHE A 17 -20.20 -108.63 110.46
N ARG A 18 -20.95 -107.56 110.12
CA ARG A 18 -21.83 -107.46 108.94
C ARG A 18 -21.82 -106.04 108.33
N GLY A 19 -20.64 -105.43 108.26
CA GLY A 19 -20.45 -104.12 107.63
C GLY A 19 -20.50 -104.17 106.11
N LEU A 20 -20.50 -102.98 105.48
CA LEU A 20 -20.28 -102.84 104.03
C LEU A 20 -18.88 -103.33 103.65
N ASP A 21 -18.72 -103.79 102.40
CA ASP A 21 -17.43 -104.18 101.86
C ASP A 21 -16.50 -102.94 101.86
N PRO A 22 -15.33 -103.00 102.52
CA PRO A 22 -14.39 -101.89 102.52
C PRO A 22 -14.01 -101.40 101.12
N ASP A 23 -13.90 -102.30 100.13
CA ASP A 23 -13.45 -101.93 98.79
C ASP A 23 -14.55 -101.13 98.05
N ASP A 24 -15.81 -101.58 98.10
CA ASP A 24 -16.95 -100.83 97.55
C ASP A 24 -17.14 -99.46 98.24
N VAL A 25 -16.88 -99.38 99.55
CA VAL A 25 -16.94 -98.12 100.29
C VAL A 25 -15.81 -97.18 99.87
N ILE A 26 -14.60 -97.70 99.64
CA ILE A 26 -13.47 -96.90 99.16
C ILE A 26 -13.77 -96.36 97.76
N ASP A 27 -14.21 -97.21 96.82
CA ASP A 27 -14.55 -96.78 95.46
C ASP A 27 -15.63 -95.69 95.45
N PHE A 28 -16.65 -95.81 96.31
CA PHE A 28 -17.69 -94.80 96.45
C PHE A 28 -17.18 -93.50 97.12
N LEU A 29 -16.28 -93.61 98.09
CA LEU A 29 -15.67 -92.44 98.74
C LEU A 29 -14.70 -91.70 97.80
N ASP A 30 -14.03 -92.41 96.91
CA ASP A 30 -13.19 -91.81 95.86
C ASP A 30 -14.06 -91.00 94.89
N GLN A 31 -15.20 -91.53 94.45
CA GLN A 31 -16.16 -90.77 93.63
C GLN A 31 -16.69 -89.53 94.37
N ILE A 32 -17.07 -89.68 95.64
CA ILE A 32 -17.51 -88.53 96.46
C ILE A 32 -16.38 -87.52 96.62
N TYR A 33 -15.14 -87.98 96.80
CA TYR A 33 -13.99 -87.10 96.93
C TYR A 33 -13.77 -86.29 95.66
N GLU A 34 -13.77 -86.91 94.48
CA GLU A 34 -13.61 -86.23 93.20
C GLU A 34 -14.69 -85.17 92.98
N ASP A 35 -15.96 -85.54 93.17
CA ASP A 35 -17.09 -84.61 93.02
C ASP A 35 -17.01 -83.46 94.04
N TYR A 36 -16.66 -83.77 95.29
CA TYR A 36 -16.58 -82.76 96.33
C TYR A 36 -15.38 -81.82 96.15
N GLU A 37 -14.24 -82.33 95.66
CA GLU A 37 -13.09 -81.51 95.29
C GLU A 37 -13.45 -80.57 94.13
N PHE A 38 -14.13 -81.08 93.10
CA PHE A 38 -14.63 -80.28 91.98
C PHE A 38 -15.54 -79.13 92.47
N PHE A 39 -16.59 -79.46 93.23
CA PHE A 39 -17.52 -78.44 93.74
C PHE A 39 -16.86 -77.48 94.73
N TYR A 40 -15.90 -77.94 95.53
CA TYR A 40 -15.17 -77.09 96.46
C TYR A 40 -14.32 -76.05 95.71
N ASN A 41 -13.57 -76.50 94.70
CA ASN A 41 -12.75 -75.62 93.87
C ASN A 41 -13.62 -74.63 93.07
N GLU A 42 -14.72 -75.09 92.48
CA GLU A 42 -15.68 -74.23 91.79
C GLU A 42 -16.29 -73.20 92.75
N ASN A 43 -16.63 -73.58 93.98
CA ASN A 43 -17.17 -72.66 94.98
C ASN A 43 -16.16 -71.59 95.39
N GLU A 44 -14.88 -71.94 95.55
CA GLU A 44 -13.83 -70.99 95.86
C GLU A 44 -13.56 -70.04 94.67
N GLU A 45 -13.61 -70.54 93.44
CA GLU A 45 -13.51 -69.71 92.25
C GLU A 45 -14.70 -68.75 92.13
N LEU A 46 -15.92 -69.22 92.37
CA LEU A 46 -17.13 -68.40 92.36
C LEU A 46 -17.09 -67.33 93.45
N LYS A 47 -16.63 -67.65 94.66
CA LYS A 47 -16.44 -66.64 95.72
C LYS A 47 -15.40 -65.59 95.33
N ARG A 48 -14.29 -65.99 94.71
CA ARG A 48 -13.29 -65.04 94.19
C ARG A 48 -13.89 -64.14 93.12
N LYS A 49 -14.66 -64.69 92.18
CA LYS A 49 -15.38 -63.93 91.14
C LYS A 49 -16.41 -62.97 91.74
N ILE A 50 -17.17 -63.39 92.74
CA ILE A 50 -18.12 -62.54 93.45
C ILE A 50 -17.37 -61.38 94.12
N ALA A 51 -16.30 -61.65 94.87
CA ALA A 51 -15.50 -60.60 95.50
C ALA A 51 -14.88 -59.63 94.48
N GLU A 52 -14.40 -60.13 93.34
CA GLU A 52 -13.89 -59.30 92.24
C GLU A 52 -14.97 -58.42 91.62
N LEU A 53 -16.16 -58.97 91.38
CA LEU A 53 -17.30 -58.25 90.83
C LEU A 53 -17.84 -57.22 91.81
N GLU A 54 -17.98 -57.57 93.09
CA GLU A 54 -18.38 -56.65 94.16
C GLU A 54 -17.41 -55.48 94.28
N LEU A 55 -16.10 -55.73 94.16
CA LEU A 55 -15.08 -54.69 94.18
C LEU A 55 -15.13 -53.80 92.92
N LYS A 56 -15.43 -54.38 91.75
CA LYS A 56 -15.69 -53.61 90.52
C LYS A 56 -16.96 -52.76 90.62
N THR A 57 -18.03 -53.29 91.19
CA THR A 57 -19.31 -52.57 91.35
C THR A 57 -19.21 -51.48 92.42
N SER A 58 -18.53 -51.75 93.54
CA SER A 58 -18.25 -50.74 94.59
C SER A 58 -17.46 -49.55 94.05
N ASN A 59 -16.52 -49.77 93.12
CA ASN A 59 -15.80 -48.66 92.47
C ASN A 59 -16.67 -47.83 91.51
N ILE A 60 -17.80 -48.35 91.05
CA ILE A 60 -18.73 -47.65 90.16
C ILE A 60 -19.70 -46.77 90.96
N ASP A 61 -20.14 -47.20 92.14
CA ASP A 61 -21.16 -46.49 92.92
C ASP A 61 -20.65 -45.24 93.66
N ASP A 62 -19.35 -45.13 93.97
CA ASP A 62 -18.85 -44.02 94.80
C ASP A 62 -18.06 -42.93 94.05
N THR A 63 -17.75 -43.06 92.74
CA THR A 63 -16.89 -42.07 92.04
C THR A 63 -17.12 -41.87 90.53
N VAL A 64 -18.24 -42.28 89.94
CA VAL A 64 -18.58 -41.85 88.57
C VAL A 64 -19.59 -40.71 88.63
N ASN A 65 -19.08 -39.49 88.67
CA ASN A 65 -19.89 -38.27 88.61
C ASN A 65 -20.43 -38.12 87.17
N ILE A 66 -21.53 -38.82 86.86
CA ILE A 66 -22.22 -38.78 85.56
C ILE A 66 -22.50 -37.33 85.16
N GLU A 67 -22.76 -36.46 86.14
CA GLU A 67 -22.95 -35.03 85.96
C GLU A 67 -21.69 -34.33 85.40
N ASP A 68 -20.49 -34.65 85.90
CA ASP A 68 -19.21 -34.13 85.36
C ASP A 68 -18.94 -34.64 83.94
N MET A 69 -19.26 -35.91 83.65
CA MET A 69 -19.09 -36.47 82.31
C MET A 69 -20.06 -35.85 81.29
N LEU A 70 -21.31 -35.60 81.69
CA LEU A 70 -22.30 -34.90 80.87
C LEU A 70 -21.89 -33.45 80.64
N GLN A 71 -21.40 -32.75 81.67
CA GLN A 71 -20.91 -31.38 81.54
C GLN A 71 -19.70 -31.31 80.59
N GLN A 72 -18.75 -32.24 80.70
CA GLN A 72 -17.61 -32.33 79.78
C GLN A 72 -18.06 -32.60 78.34
N ALA A 73 -19.03 -33.50 78.13
CA ALA A 73 -19.58 -33.77 76.80
C ALA A 73 -20.29 -32.52 76.23
N GLU A 74 -21.03 -31.78 77.06
CA GLU A 74 -21.68 -30.53 76.67
C GLU A 74 -20.66 -29.43 76.32
N ASP A 75 -19.61 -29.27 77.12
CA ASP A 75 -18.52 -28.33 76.85
C ASP A 75 -17.78 -28.67 75.55
N MET A 76 -17.50 -29.96 75.32
CA MET A 76 -16.89 -30.45 74.08
C MET A 76 -17.79 -30.20 72.86
N TYR A 77 -19.10 -30.43 72.99
CA TYR A 77 -20.08 -30.16 71.93
C TYR A 77 -20.15 -28.66 71.61
N ASN A 78 -20.23 -27.82 72.64
CA ASN A 78 -20.26 -26.36 72.48
C ASN A 78 -18.94 -25.82 71.88
N GLN A 79 -17.79 -26.40 72.25
CA GLN A 79 -16.51 -26.08 71.64
C GLN A 79 -16.52 -26.43 70.14
N LYS A 80 -17.02 -27.61 69.78
CA LYS A 80 -17.13 -28.04 68.37
C LYS A 80 -18.04 -27.13 67.56
N ILE A 81 -19.16 -26.66 68.13
CA ILE A 81 -20.02 -25.66 67.48
C ILE A 81 -19.25 -24.36 67.25
N ARG A 82 -18.58 -23.81 68.27
CA ARG A 82 -17.83 -22.55 68.14
C ARG A 82 -16.70 -22.65 67.11
N GLU A 83 -16.01 -23.79 67.06
CA GLU A 83 -14.99 -24.08 66.05
C GLU A 83 -15.61 -24.10 64.64
N ALA A 84 -16.68 -24.88 64.44
CA ALA A 84 -17.38 -24.98 63.16
C ALA A 84 -17.94 -23.63 62.69
N GLU A 85 -18.50 -22.84 63.60
CA GLU A 85 -18.98 -21.49 63.28
C GLU A 85 -17.83 -20.55 62.90
N LYS A 86 -16.69 -20.62 63.61
CA LYS A 86 -15.51 -19.81 63.29
C LYS A 86 -14.95 -20.20 61.92
N GLU A 87 -14.87 -21.48 61.64
CA GLU A 87 -14.41 -22.00 60.35
C GLU A 87 -15.39 -21.59 59.22
N SER A 88 -16.69 -21.73 59.44
CA SER A 88 -17.72 -21.25 58.50
C SER A 88 -17.60 -19.75 58.23
N ARG A 89 -17.43 -18.93 59.27
CA ARG A 89 -17.19 -17.48 59.11
C ARG A 89 -15.93 -17.20 58.30
N ASN A 90 -14.85 -17.93 58.55
CA ASN A 90 -13.59 -17.77 57.80
C ASN A 90 -13.77 -18.15 56.33
N ILE A 91 -14.46 -19.25 56.03
CA ILE A 91 -14.75 -19.68 54.65
C ILE A 91 -15.57 -18.60 53.93
N ILE A 92 -16.63 -18.09 54.55
CA ILE A 92 -17.46 -17.02 53.97
C ILE A 92 -16.63 -15.76 53.74
N GLN A 93 -15.77 -15.39 54.69
CA GLN A 93 -14.90 -14.23 54.56
C GLN A 93 -13.89 -14.39 53.41
N GLN A 94 -13.25 -15.55 53.29
CA GLN A 94 -12.33 -15.85 52.20
C GLN A 94 -13.03 -15.83 50.85
N ALA A 95 -14.19 -16.50 50.74
CA ALA A 95 -14.99 -16.49 49.52
C ALA A 95 -15.40 -15.07 49.11
N ARG A 96 -15.73 -14.19 50.07
CA ARG A 96 -16.02 -12.78 49.80
C ARG A 96 -14.80 -12.01 49.30
N LEU A 97 -13.63 -12.22 49.90
CA LEU A 97 -12.39 -11.58 49.48
C LEU A 97 -11.97 -12.03 48.07
N GLU A 98 -12.08 -13.33 47.78
CA GLU A 98 -11.80 -13.88 46.45
C GLU A 98 -12.80 -13.35 45.40
N ALA A 99 -14.09 -13.33 45.73
CA ALA A 99 -15.11 -12.76 44.85
C ALA A 99 -14.86 -11.27 44.58
N GLN A 100 -14.49 -10.50 45.60
CA GLN A 100 -14.17 -9.09 45.43
C GLN A 100 -12.96 -8.91 44.51
N LYS A 101 -11.90 -9.71 44.70
CA LYS A 101 -10.72 -9.68 43.84
C LYS A 101 -11.07 -9.99 42.37
N ILE A 102 -11.91 -11.01 42.13
CA ILE A 102 -12.37 -11.35 40.77
C ILE A 102 -13.12 -10.16 40.14
N ILE A 103 -13.97 -9.48 40.91
CA ILE A 103 -14.71 -8.31 40.44
C ILE A 103 -13.75 -7.15 40.12
N ASP A 104 -12.80 -6.86 41.01
CA ASP A 104 -11.83 -5.79 40.83
C ASP A 104 -10.95 -6.04 39.59
N ASP A 105 -10.48 -7.27 39.40
CA ASP A 105 -9.70 -7.69 38.23
C ASP A 105 -10.55 -7.58 36.94
N ALA A 106 -11.82 -7.96 36.98
CA ALA A 106 -12.74 -7.82 35.86
C ALA A 106 -12.99 -6.35 35.48
N ILE A 107 -13.20 -5.47 36.47
CA ILE A 107 -13.37 -4.03 36.25
C ILE A 107 -12.09 -3.41 35.69
N ALA A 108 -10.92 -3.78 36.23
CA ALA A 108 -9.64 -3.27 35.74
C ALA A 108 -9.38 -3.69 34.28
N ASN A 109 -9.73 -4.93 33.91
CA ASN A 109 -9.60 -5.40 32.54
C ASN A 109 -10.60 -4.72 31.60
N ALA A 110 -11.85 -4.52 32.03
CA ALA A 110 -12.85 -3.79 31.25
C ALA A 110 -12.41 -2.35 30.97
N ARG A 111 -11.86 -1.64 31.97
CA ARG A 111 -11.31 -0.29 31.78
C ARG A 111 -10.16 -0.24 30.80
N LYS A 112 -9.21 -1.17 30.90
CA LYS A 112 -8.10 -1.27 29.93
C LYS A 112 -8.60 -1.51 28.51
N GLN A 113 -9.64 -2.33 28.36
CA GLN A 113 -10.24 -2.59 27.06
C GLN A 113 -10.95 -1.35 26.52
N GLU A 114 -11.69 -0.62 27.36
CA GLU A 114 -12.33 0.64 26.99
C GLU A 114 -11.31 1.72 26.59
N GLU A 115 -10.23 1.89 27.36
CA GLU A 115 -9.14 2.81 27.04
C GLU A 115 -8.45 2.43 25.71
N ALA A 116 -8.23 1.13 25.47
CA ALA A 116 -7.66 0.64 24.22
C ALA A 116 -8.61 0.88 23.04
N GLU A 117 -9.92 0.72 23.23
CA GLU A 117 -10.94 0.98 22.21
C GLU A 117 -11.05 2.48 21.89
N GLN A 118 -11.04 3.35 22.91
CA GLN A 118 -10.99 4.80 22.71
C GLN A 118 -9.74 5.22 21.95
N THR A 119 -8.57 4.70 22.33
CA THR A 119 -7.31 4.96 21.64
C THR A 119 -7.35 4.48 20.19
N ALA A 120 -7.91 3.30 19.93
CA ALA A 120 -8.07 2.77 18.58
C ALA A 120 -8.99 3.65 17.73
N ASN A 121 -10.11 4.11 18.29
CA ASN A 121 -11.03 5.01 17.61
C ASN A 121 -10.38 6.36 17.29
N GLU A 122 -9.63 6.95 18.23
CA GLU A 122 -8.87 8.19 17.98
C GLU A 122 -7.82 8.02 16.86
N ILE A 123 -7.13 6.87 16.82
CA ILE A 123 -6.17 6.57 15.75
C ILE A 123 -6.89 6.48 14.40
N ILE A 124 -8.04 5.79 14.34
CA ILE A 124 -8.83 5.66 13.11
C ILE A 124 -9.34 7.03 12.65
N GLU A 125 -9.85 7.86 13.55
CA GLU A 125 -10.31 9.21 13.22
C GLU A 125 -9.17 10.09 12.67
N LYS A 126 -8.00 10.07 13.33
CA LYS A 126 -6.82 10.79 12.84
C LYS A 126 -6.36 10.28 11.49
N ALA A 127 -6.27 8.96 11.32
CA ALA A 127 -5.87 8.35 10.05
C ALA A 127 -6.83 8.72 8.91
N ASN A 128 -8.14 8.74 9.17
CA ASN A 128 -9.13 9.17 8.19
C ASN A 128 -9.01 10.65 7.86
N ALA A 129 -8.81 11.51 8.86
CA ALA A 129 -8.60 12.95 8.64
C ALA A 129 -7.33 13.23 7.82
N ASP A 130 -6.24 12.53 8.12
CA ASP A 130 -4.98 12.64 7.38
C ASP A 130 -5.13 12.13 5.95
N ALA A 131 -5.81 11.00 5.74
CA ALA A 131 -6.10 10.48 4.41
C ALA A 131 -6.96 11.46 3.58
N ASP A 132 -7.97 12.08 4.18
CA ASP A 132 -8.79 13.10 3.52
C ASP A 132 -7.98 14.37 3.20
N ASN A 133 -7.06 14.79 4.07
CA ASN A 133 -6.19 15.93 3.83
C ASN A 133 -5.21 15.64 2.67
N ILE A 134 -4.59 14.46 2.65
CA ILE A 134 -3.72 14.01 1.55
C ILE A 134 -4.49 13.96 0.23
N ARG A 135 -5.72 13.42 0.25
CA ARG A 135 -6.57 13.39 -0.96
C ARG A 135 -6.83 14.80 -1.48
N LYS A 136 -7.26 15.72 -0.61
CA LYS A 136 -7.54 17.11 -0.99
C LYS A 136 -6.30 17.86 -1.50
N SER A 137 -5.13 17.65 -0.89
CA SER A 137 -3.89 18.27 -1.38
C SER A 137 -3.49 17.72 -2.73
N ALA A 138 -3.58 16.41 -2.93
CA ALA A 138 -3.27 15.77 -4.21
C ALA A 138 -4.26 16.20 -5.32
N GLU A 139 -5.56 16.32 -5.01
CA GLU A 139 -6.56 16.85 -5.94
C GLU A 139 -6.20 18.27 -6.38
N LYS A 140 -5.84 19.15 -5.43
CA LYS A 140 -5.46 20.54 -5.74
C LYS A 140 -4.17 20.64 -6.55
N GLU A 141 -3.17 19.82 -6.25
CA GLU A 141 -1.93 19.75 -7.03
C GLU A 141 -2.19 19.24 -8.45
N ALA A 142 -3.03 18.21 -8.61
CA ALA A 142 -3.42 17.69 -9.91
C ALA A 142 -4.18 18.74 -10.74
N GLU A 143 -5.13 19.47 -10.13
CA GLU A 143 -5.83 20.58 -10.77
C GLU A 143 -4.87 21.66 -11.27
N LEU A 144 -3.88 22.05 -10.45
CA LEU A 144 -2.88 23.04 -10.83
C LEU A 144 -2.02 22.56 -12.01
N ILE A 145 -1.59 21.30 -12.00
CA ILE A 145 -0.80 20.72 -13.10
C ILE A 145 -1.61 20.71 -14.40
N ILE A 146 -2.88 20.29 -14.33
CA ILE A 146 -3.78 20.27 -15.50
C ILE A 146 -3.98 21.68 -16.04
N GLN A 147 -4.20 22.66 -15.16
CA GLN A 147 -4.36 24.05 -15.56
C GLN A 147 -3.09 24.58 -16.26
N GLN A 148 -1.92 24.37 -15.67
CA GLN A 148 -0.64 24.81 -16.25
C GLN A 148 -0.36 24.13 -17.59
N ALA A 149 -0.66 22.83 -17.71
CA ALA A 149 -0.52 22.10 -18.97
C ALA A 149 -1.45 22.68 -20.05
N GLN A 150 -2.70 22.99 -19.70
CA GLN A 150 -3.65 23.59 -20.62
C GLN A 150 -3.23 24.99 -21.06
N GLU A 151 -2.75 25.83 -20.14
CA GLU A 151 -2.24 27.17 -20.45
C GLU A 151 -1.04 27.11 -21.39
N LYS A 152 -0.08 26.22 -21.13
CA LYS A 152 1.07 25.98 -22.02
C LYS A 152 0.63 25.47 -23.40
N ALA A 153 -0.29 24.49 -23.44
CA ALA A 153 -0.82 23.98 -24.71
C ALA A 153 -1.53 25.06 -25.53
N ASN A 154 -2.32 25.92 -24.87
CA ASN A 154 -2.99 27.04 -25.51
C ASN A 154 -1.99 28.10 -26.04
N ALA A 155 -0.90 28.34 -25.32
CA ALA A 155 0.15 29.27 -25.77
C ALA A 155 0.86 28.73 -27.03
N ILE A 156 1.28 27.46 -27.00
CA ILE A 156 1.96 26.81 -28.14
C ILE A 156 1.06 26.78 -29.38
N THR A 157 -0.21 26.42 -29.21
CA THR A 157 -1.18 26.37 -30.32
C THR A 157 -1.39 27.76 -30.92
N LYS A 158 -1.57 28.80 -30.09
CA LYS A 158 -1.69 30.17 -30.56
C LYS A 158 -0.44 30.64 -31.32
N GLU A 159 0.75 30.36 -30.81
CA GLU A 159 2.00 30.70 -31.49
C GLU A 159 2.12 29.97 -32.85
N ALA A 160 1.75 28.69 -32.89
CA ALA A 160 1.75 27.91 -34.12
C ALA A 160 0.75 28.48 -35.16
N GLU A 161 -0.43 28.90 -34.73
CA GLU A 161 -1.44 29.55 -35.58
C GLU A 161 -0.94 30.88 -36.15
N GLU A 162 -0.32 31.72 -35.32
CA GLU A 162 0.26 33.01 -35.76
C GLU A 162 1.36 32.80 -36.80
N LYS A 163 2.26 31.83 -36.59
CA LYS A 163 3.30 31.47 -37.57
C LYS A 163 2.71 30.90 -38.85
N ALA A 164 1.68 30.06 -38.75
CA ALA A 164 1.03 29.49 -39.92
C ALA A 164 0.39 30.58 -40.80
N LEU A 165 -0.23 31.59 -40.18
CA LEU A 165 -0.75 32.77 -40.89
C LEU A 165 0.36 33.56 -41.58
N GLU A 166 1.50 33.76 -40.92
CA GLU A 166 2.64 34.46 -41.52
C GLU A 166 3.22 33.69 -42.72
N VAL A 167 3.37 32.37 -42.61
CA VAL A 167 3.79 31.48 -43.71
C VAL A 167 2.83 31.61 -44.89
N GLU A 168 1.53 31.59 -44.64
CA GLU A 168 0.52 31.69 -45.71
C GLU A 168 0.57 33.05 -46.40
N GLN A 169 0.76 34.14 -45.65
CA GLN A 169 0.94 35.48 -46.22
C GLN A 169 2.19 35.55 -47.11
N ILE A 170 3.31 34.97 -46.66
CA ILE A 170 4.55 34.89 -47.43
C ILE A 170 4.32 34.08 -48.71
N ARG A 171 3.59 32.97 -48.63
CA ARG A 171 3.26 32.13 -49.78
C ARG A 171 2.44 32.91 -50.82
N GLN A 172 1.45 33.69 -50.39
CA GLN A 172 0.67 34.54 -51.29
C GLN A 172 1.53 35.59 -51.98
N ASN A 173 2.40 36.27 -51.21
CA ASN A 173 3.31 37.26 -51.76
C ASN A 173 4.29 36.65 -52.77
N MET A 174 4.83 35.47 -52.49
CA MET A 174 5.71 34.75 -53.42
C MET A 174 5.00 34.37 -54.71
N LYS A 175 3.75 33.92 -54.63
CA LYS A 175 2.95 33.58 -55.82
C LYS A 175 2.72 34.81 -56.71
N SER A 176 2.35 35.94 -56.11
CA SER A 176 2.20 37.21 -56.86
C SER A 176 3.52 37.67 -57.50
N ALA A 177 4.64 37.51 -56.80
CA ALA A 177 5.95 37.84 -57.35
C ALA A 177 6.33 36.92 -58.53
N GLU A 178 6.02 35.63 -58.42
CA GLU A 178 6.26 34.65 -59.48
C GLU A 178 5.42 34.96 -60.73
N ASP A 179 4.14 35.26 -60.58
CA ASP A 179 3.27 35.69 -61.67
C ASP A 179 3.81 36.97 -62.35
N THR A 180 4.32 37.92 -61.57
CA THR A 180 4.93 39.15 -62.09
C THR A 180 6.19 38.85 -62.90
N ILE A 181 7.06 37.95 -62.40
CA ILE A 181 8.27 37.54 -63.12
C ILE A 181 7.91 36.83 -64.43
N GLN A 182 6.91 35.94 -64.42
CA GLN A 182 6.46 35.25 -65.63
C GLN A 182 5.92 36.22 -66.67
N ASN A 183 5.12 37.21 -66.27
CA ASN A 183 4.60 38.23 -67.17
C ASN A 183 5.72 39.09 -67.77
N ALA A 184 6.65 39.59 -66.95
CA ALA A 184 7.79 40.36 -67.41
C ALA A 184 8.68 39.57 -68.39
N HIS A 185 8.87 38.27 -68.14
CA HIS A 185 9.61 37.39 -69.04
C HIS A 185 8.92 37.26 -70.41
N LYS A 186 7.60 37.08 -70.42
CA LYS A 186 6.80 36.98 -71.65
C LYS A 186 6.82 38.28 -72.45
N GLU A 187 6.73 39.42 -71.78
CA GLU A 187 6.85 40.75 -72.43
C GLU A 187 8.25 40.95 -73.03
N ALA A 188 9.30 40.60 -72.28
CA ALA A 188 10.67 40.67 -72.79
C ALA A 188 10.88 39.79 -74.03
N GLU A 189 10.35 38.57 -74.04
CA GLU A 189 10.38 37.68 -75.21
C GLU A 189 9.67 38.30 -76.42
N GLN A 190 8.50 38.91 -76.22
CA GLN A 190 7.77 39.58 -77.30
C GLN A 190 8.54 40.78 -77.85
N ILE A 191 9.15 41.59 -76.98
CA ILE A 191 9.99 42.72 -77.40
C ILE A 191 11.17 42.23 -78.24
N ILE A 192 11.85 41.17 -77.80
CA ILE A 192 12.98 40.58 -78.53
C ILE A 192 12.52 40.06 -79.90
N GLN A 193 11.40 39.33 -79.95
CA GLN A 193 10.85 38.81 -81.22
C GLN A 193 10.46 39.93 -82.19
N ASN A 194 9.85 41.01 -81.70
CA ASN A 194 9.48 42.15 -82.53
C ASN A 194 10.72 42.88 -83.06
N ALA A 195 11.73 43.11 -82.22
CA ALA A 195 12.99 43.71 -82.63
C ALA A 195 13.74 42.85 -83.67
N GLN A 196 13.71 41.52 -83.52
CA GLN A 196 14.26 40.59 -84.53
C GLN A 196 13.56 40.72 -85.87
N LYS A 197 12.22 40.73 -85.90
CA LYS A 197 11.44 40.91 -87.14
C LYS A 197 11.71 42.26 -87.81
N GLU A 198 11.78 43.33 -87.03
CA GLU A 198 12.11 44.67 -87.55
C GLU A 198 13.52 44.68 -88.16
N ALA A 199 14.50 44.08 -87.48
CA ALA A 199 15.87 43.96 -88.00
C ALA A 199 15.91 43.15 -89.32
N GLU A 200 15.18 42.04 -89.40
CA GLU A 200 15.06 41.25 -90.63
C GLU A 200 14.45 42.06 -91.78
N GLN A 201 13.38 42.81 -91.52
CA GLN A 201 12.77 43.69 -92.52
C GLN A 201 13.72 44.78 -93.00
N ILE A 202 14.47 45.42 -92.08
CA ILE A 202 15.48 46.43 -92.44
C ILE A 202 16.56 45.81 -93.33
N ILE A 203 17.06 44.61 -92.99
CA ILE A 203 18.05 43.89 -93.79
C ILE A 203 17.50 43.55 -95.18
N GLN A 204 16.28 43.03 -95.27
CA GLN A 204 15.63 42.71 -96.55
C GLN A 204 15.42 43.96 -97.42
N ASN A 205 14.99 45.07 -96.82
CA ASN A 205 14.81 46.33 -97.53
C ASN A 205 16.14 46.87 -98.05
N ALA A 206 17.20 46.84 -97.22
CA ALA A 206 18.54 47.25 -97.63
C ALA A 206 19.09 46.36 -98.76
N GLN A 207 18.89 45.03 -98.69
CA GLN A 207 19.27 44.11 -99.76
C GLN A 207 18.50 44.38 -101.05
N SER A 208 17.20 44.67 -100.96
CA SER A 208 16.36 44.98 -102.12
C SER A 208 16.76 46.31 -102.78
N GLN A 209 17.14 47.32 -101.99
CA GLN A 209 17.69 48.58 -102.52
C GLN A 209 19.05 48.38 -103.19
N LEU A 210 19.96 47.60 -102.57
CA LEU A 210 21.24 47.22 -103.16
C LEU A 210 21.08 46.45 -104.48
N ALA A 211 20.06 45.58 -104.58
CA ALA A 211 19.76 44.86 -105.82
C ALA A 211 19.26 45.81 -106.93
N LYS A 212 18.40 46.78 -106.60
CA LYS A 212 17.94 47.82 -107.52
C LYS A 212 19.08 48.73 -107.98
N GLU A 213 20.01 49.09 -107.10
CA GLU A 213 21.19 49.87 -107.45
C GLU A 213 22.18 49.08 -108.33
N LYS A 214 22.28 47.76 -108.13
CA LYS A 214 23.03 46.86 -109.02
C LYS A 214 22.41 46.73 -110.41
N GLU A 215 21.09 46.69 -110.53
CA GLU A 215 20.40 46.74 -111.83
C GLU A 215 20.59 48.08 -112.56
N VAL A 216 20.70 49.20 -111.82
CA VAL A 216 21.02 50.52 -112.41
C VAL A 216 22.50 50.65 -112.78
N THR A 217 23.39 49.78 -112.30
CA THR A 217 24.84 49.82 -112.61
C THR A 217 25.30 48.90 -113.74
N GLU A 218 24.44 48.05 -114.33
CA GLU A 218 24.81 47.32 -115.57
C GLU A 218 24.63 48.16 -116.85
N VAL A 219 24.08 49.36 -116.74
CA VAL A 219 24.06 50.37 -117.81
C VAL A 219 24.43 51.72 -117.17
N PHE A 220 25.70 52.00 -116.91
CA PHE A 220 26.35 53.31 -117.14
C PHE A 220 27.71 53.43 -116.44
N ASP A 221 28.60 54.11 -117.15
CA ASP A 221 30.01 54.36 -116.88
C ASP A 221 30.29 55.14 -115.57
N LEU A 222 31.45 54.84 -114.97
CA LEU A 222 31.90 55.33 -113.66
C LEU A 222 32.21 56.84 -113.67
N LYS A 223 31.52 57.64 -112.82
CA LYS A 223 32.03 58.85 -112.11
C LYS A 223 30.91 59.57 -111.36
N ASN A 224 30.76 59.28 -110.06
CA ASN A 224 30.22 60.12 -108.97
C ASN A 224 29.44 59.26 -107.97
N PHE A 225 30.17 58.60 -107.08
CA PHE A 225 29.62 57.99 -105.88
C PHE A 225 30.29 58.64 -104.67
N LYS A 226 29.80 59.83 -104.30
CA LYS A 226 30.11 60.46 -103.00
C LYS A 226 28.89 60.54 -102.07
N ASP A 227 27.69 60.33 -102.61
CA ASP A 227 26.45 60.65 -101.88
C ASP A 227 25.62 59.44 -101.42
N LEU A 228 26.05 58.20 -101.73
CA LEU A 228 25.34 56.98 -101.33
C LEU A 228 25.92 56.30 -100.08
N ASN A 229 27.21 56.50 -99.82
CA ASN A 229 27.89 56.02 -98.62
C ASN A 229 27.31 56.60 -97.29
N PRO A 230 26.89 57.88 -97.21
CA PRO A 230 26.43 58.48 -95.95
C PRO A 230 25.10 57.90 -95.43
N ILE A 231 24.18 57.49 -96.30
CA ILE A 231 22.86 56.98 -95.90
C ILE A 231 22.98 55.53 -95.39
N LEU A 232 23.76 54.70 -96.08
CA LEU A 232 24.11 53.35 -95.63
C LEU A 232 24.93 53.37 -94.34
N ASP A 233 25.86 54.32 -94.21
CA ASP A 233 26.60 54.53 -92.97
C ASP A 233 25.69 55.02 -91.85
N GLN A 234 24.74 55.94 -92.10
CA GLN A 234 23.76 56.38 -91.10
C GLN A 234 22.79 55.25 -90.68
N ALA A 235 22.33 54.42 -91.61
CA ALA A 235 21.49 53.27 -91.30
C ALA A 235 22.24 52.23 -90.49
N ARG A 236 23.52 51.96 -90.82
CA ARG A 236 24.41 51.10 -90.03
C ARG A 236 24.65 51.67 -88.64
N ILE A 237 24.94 52.97 -88.52
CA ILE A 237 25.16 53.64 -87.23
C ILE A 237 23.89 53.54 -86.37
N LYS A 238 22.71 53.83 -86.91
CA LYS A 238 21.43 53.67 -86.18
C LYS A 238 21.14 52.22 -85.79
N ALA A 239 21.41 51.26 -86.67
CA ALA A 239 21.27 49.84 -86.34
C ALA A 239 22.24 49.42 -85.24
N TYR A 240 23.49 49.89 -85.27
CA TYR A 240 24.47 49.69 -84.21
C TYR A 240 24.03 50.35 -82.90
N GLU A 241 23.48 51.57 -82.92
CA GLU A 241 22.96 52.25 -81.73
C GLU A 241 21.77 51.50 -81.12
N ILE A 242 20.86 50.96 -81.94
CA ILE A 242 19.73 50.15 -81.47
C ILE A 242 20.23 48.84 -80.87
N ILE A 243 21.19 48.16 -81.52
CA ILE A 243 21.77 46.91 -81.01
C ILE A 243 22.55 47.17 -79.71
N GLU A 244 23.33 48.25 -79.62
CA GLU A 244 24.05 48.64 -78.40
C GLU A 244 23.09 49.01 -77.26
N LYS A 245 22.01 49.75 -77.54
CA LYS A 245 20.95 49.98 -76.54
C LYS A 245 20.28 48.68 -76.12
N ALA A 246 19.97 47.77 -77.04
CA ALA A 246 19.37 46.49 -76.72
C ALA A 246 20.31 45.63 -75.84
N LYS A 247 21.60 45.57 -76.14
CA LYS A 247 22.62 44.90 -75.30
C LYS A 247 22.74 45.54 -73.93
N THR A 248 22.72 46.88 -73.86
CA THR A 248 22.80 47.61 -72.59
C THR A 248 21.59 47.29 -71.71
N ASN A 249 20.39 47.31 -72.29
CA ASN A 249 19.16 46.93 -71.61
C ASN A 249 19.18 45.45 -71.19
N GLU A 250 19.69 44.54 -72.02
CA GLU A 250 19.85 43.12 -71.67
C GLU A 250 20.78 42.94 -70.46
N ILE A 251 21.88 43.70 -70.40
CA ILE A 251 22.79 43.71 -69.24
C ILE A 251 22.07 44.24 -67.99
N GLU A 252 21.28 45.31 -68.11
CA GLU A 252 20.50 45.84 -66.99
C GLU A 252 19.44 44.85 -66.50
N TYR A 253 18.70 44.20 -67.40
CA TYR A 253 17.72 43.17 -67.04
C TYR A 253 18.40 41.97 -66.38
N LYS A 254 19.55 41.51 -66.89
CA LYS A 254 20.33 40.43 -66.23
C LYS A 254 20.79 40.83 -64.84
N ARG A 255 21.20 42.08 -64.63
CA ARG A 255 21.55 42.60 -63.29
C ARG A 255 20.35 42.61 -62.37
N GLU A 256 19.18 43.03 -62.84
CA GLU A 256 17.98 43.09 -62.02
C GLU A 256 17.45 41.69 -61.65
N VAL A 257 17.49 40.74 -62.59
CA VAL A 257 17.20 39.33 -62.31
C VAL A 257 18.15 38.77 -61.25
N LEU A 258 19.45 39.08 -61.35
CA LEU A 258 20.42 38.65 -60.35
C LEU A 258 20.17 39.31 -58.98
N ARG A 259 19.79 40.59 -58.95
CA ARG A 259 19.43 41.32 -57.73
C ARG A 259 18.23 40.66 -57.04
N LEU A 260 17.18 40.35 -57.80
CA LEU A 260 15.97 39.68 -57.29
C LEU A 260 16.27 38.26 -56.80
N LYS A 261 17.14 37.52 -57.50
CA LYS A 261 17.57 36.18 -57.06
C LYS A 261 18.33 36.23 -55.73
N ASN A 262 19.27 37.16 -55.59
CA ASN A 262 19.99 37.39 -54.33
C ASN A 262 19.05 37.83 -53.20
N GLN A 263 18.04 38.66 -53.51
CA GLN A 263 17.03 39.07 -52.54
C GLN A 263 16.20 37.88 -52.05
N LYS A 264 15.77 36.98 -52.96
CA LYS A 264 15.11 35.72 -52.63
C LYS A 264 15.97 34.84 -51.72
N GLU A 265 17.25 34.67 -52.03
CA GLU A 265 18.18 33.87 -51.20
C GLU A 265 18.34 34.45 -49.79
N ARG A 266 18.43 35.79 -49.65
CA ARG A 266 18.45 36.44 -48.34
C ARG A 266 17.18 36.20 -47.54
N TYR A 267 16.01 36.28 -48.17
CA TYR A 267 14.75 35.97 -47.48
C TYR A 267 14.70 34.52 -47.02
N ILE A 268 15.11 33.57 -47.86
CA ILE A 268 15.18 32.14 -47.48
C ILE A 268 16.15 31.92 -46.32
N MET A 269 17.31 32.57 -46.33
CA MET A 269 18.30 32.45 -45.26
C MET A 269 17.77 33.01 -43.94
N GLY A 270 17.16 34.21 -43.96
CA GLY A 270 16.53 34.78 -42.77
C GLY A 270 15.39 33.90 -42.21
N TYR A 271 14.61 33.27 -43.08
CA TYR A 271 13.56 32.34 -42.67
C TYR A 271 14.12 31.07 -42.01
N LYS A 272 15.21 30.51 -42.57
CA LYS A 272 15.91 29.37 -41.97
C LYS A 272 16.52 29.69 -40.61
N GLU A 273 17.05 30.90 -40.42
CA GLU A 273 17.57 31.34 -39.13
C GLU A 273 16.45 31.50 -38.09
N LEU A 274 15.30 32.08 -38.47
CA LEU A 274 14.12 32.20 -37.61
C LEU A 274 13.60 30.83 -37.16
N LEU A 275 13.41 29.90 -38.11
CA LEU A 275 12.99 28.53 -37.81
C LEU A 275 13.99 27.81 -36.89
N SER A 276 15.29 27.92 -37.16
CA SER A 276 16.33 27.32 -36.33
C SER A 276 16.31 27.86 -34.90
N ARG A 277 16.07 29.18 -34.71
CA ARG A 277 15.95 29.78 -33.37
C ARG A 277 14.71 29.31 -32.63
N GLN A 278 13.58 29.17 -33.32
CA GLN A 278 12.33 28.70 -32.72
C GLN A 278 12.39 27.22 -32.34
N ILE A 279 13.04 26.38 -33.17
CA ILE A 279 13.29 24.96 -32.81
C ILE A 279 14.16 24.89 -31.57
N LYS A 280 15.25 25.66 -31.52
CA LYS A 280 16.15 25.66 -30.37
C LYS A 280 15.47 26.15 -29.09
N SER A 281 14.61 27.17 -29.18
CA SER A 281 13.81 27.64 -28.03
C SER A 281 12.79 26.61 -27.57
N ALA A 282 12.18 25.85 -28.48
CA ALA A 282 11.27 24.77 -28.12
C ALA A 282 11.99 23.59 -27.46
N ASP A 283 13.20 23.25 -27.92
CA ASP A 283 14.04 22.21 -27.30
C ASP A 283 14.50 22.63 -25.89
N ASP A 284 14.92 23.88 -25.71
CA ASP A 284 15.33 24.44 -24.41
C ASP A 284 14.15 24.48 -23.40
N GLU A 285 12.90 24.63 -23.85
CA GLU A 285 11.69 24.56 -23.01
C GLU A 285 11.25 23.13 -22.65
N ILE A 286 11.68 22.12 -23.42
CA ILE A 286 11.40 20.70 -23.15
C ILE A 286 12.42 20.10 -22.16
N GLU A 287 13.66 20.62 -22.15
CA GLU A 287 14.73 20.17 -21.23
C GLU A 287 14.68 20.83 -19.83
N ALA A 288 13.87 21.87 -19.62
CA ALA A 288 13.72 22.62 -18.37
C ALA A 288 12.47 22.22 -17.55
#